data_AF-A0A485L4Z1-F1
#
_entry.id   AF-A0A485L4Z1-F1
#
_cell.length_a   1.000
_cell.length_b   1.000
_cell.length_c   1.000
_cell.angle_alpha   90.00
_cell.angle_beta   90.00
_cell.angle_gamma   90.00
#
_symmetry.space_group_name_H-M   'P 1'
#
loop_
_entity.id
_entity.type
_entity.pdbx_description
1 polymer ?
#
loop_
_entity_poly.entity_id
_entity_poly.type
_entity_poly.pdbx_seq_one_letter_code
_entity_poly.pdbx_strand_id
1 'polypeptide(L)'
;MSSSSFVVLFNSDLAHIVTSFQRGTHIDLKSFRTKLCPIYAGFCEPHLIRPRMLQTHAILGPWFDQHGLTRLDKLLAVSPKMQQVVVQYAVYYGRLDIAQHMHIKFDLISFKENLLDFAALNDQVEMLVYLQNIGHNGQTKRSLIWAAQYGHLATVQFLVRMDPTRYPWTDVIQIASKHGHHTIARFLERSKGRVVALKRPPSARTWYGAPASRAQK
;
A
#
# COMPACT_ATOMS: atom_id res chain seq x y z
N MET A 1 46.64 -25.20 20.41
CA MET A 1 46.68 -25.66 19.02
C MET A 1 45.49 -25.06 18.29
N SER A 2 45.70 -24.02 17.48
CA SER A 2 44.67 -23.47 16.62
C SER A 2 44.24 -24.56 15.64
N SER A 3 43.01 -25.05 15.80
CA SER A 3 42.47 -26.13 14.99
C SER A 3 42.61 -25.80 13.51
N SER A 4 43.00 -26.77 12.69
CA SER A 4 43.23 -26.62 11.24
C SER A 4 42.02 -25.98 10.53
N SER A 5 40.81 -26.20 11.07
CA SER A 5 39.57 -25.58 10.62
C SER A 5 39.51 -24.07 10.85
N PHE A 6 40.14 -23.55 11.90
CA PHE A 6 40.23 -22.11 12.16
C PHE A 6 41.11 -21.42 11.11
N VAL A 7 42.27 -22.01 10.79
CA VAL A 7 43.18 -21.46 9.76
C VAL A 7 42.51 -21.43 8.39
N VAL A 8 41.72 -22.46 8.05
CA VAL A 8 40.99 -22.55 6.78
C VAL A 8 39.83 -21.55 6.70
N LEU A 9 39.05 -21.37 7.77
CA LEU A 9 37.88 -20.48 7.79
C LEU A 9 38.24 -18.98 7.77
N PHE A 10 39.42 -18.61 8.28
CA PHE A 10 39.88 -17.23 8.33
C PHE A 10 40.91 -16.87 7.24
N ASN A 11 41.23 -17.81 6.34
CA ASN A 11 42.09 -17.55 5.20
C ASN A 11 41.30 -16.81 4.10
N SER A 12 41.75 -15.60 3.75
CA SER A 12 41.07 -14.73 2.78
C SER A 12 40.96 -15.35 1.40
N ASP A 13 41.99 -16.08 0.96
CA ASP A 13 42.06 -16.65 -0.38
C ASP A 13 41.10 -17.82 -0.51
N LEU A 14 41.05 -18.68 0.50
CA LEU A 14 40.08 -19.77 0.58
C LEU A 14 38.64 -19.24 0.71
N ALA A 15 38.41 -18.19 1.50
CA ALA A 15 37.09 -17.57 1.60
C ALA A 15 36.62 -16.97 0.25
N HIS A 16 37.52 -16.35 -0.52
CA HIS A 16 37.23 -15.85 -1.86
C HIS A 16 36.92 -16.98 -2.86
N ILE A 17 37.64 -18.10 -2.79
CA ILE A 17 37.37 -19.28 -3.63
C ILE A 17 36.05 -19.95 -3.23
N VAL A 18 35.76 -20.10 -1.94
CA VAL A 18 34.50 -20.70 -1.49
C VAL A 18 33.31 -19.84 -1.91
N THR A 19 33.41 -18.52 -1.77
CA THR A 19 32.35 -17.59 -2.16
C THR A 19 32.19 -17.41 -3.67
N SER A 20 33.22 -17.68 -4.48
CA SER A 20 33.12 -17.64 -5.94
C SER A 20 32.35 -18.82 -6.54
N PHE A 21 32.35 -19.98 -5.87
CA PHE A 21 31.59 -21.18 -6.30
C PHE A 21 30.29 -21.42 -5.54
N GLN A 22 30.16 -20.89 -4.32
CA GLN A 22 28.93 -21.00 -3.53
C GLN A 22 28.16 -19.69 -3.52
N ARG A 23 27.04 -19.62 -4.27
CA ARG A 23 25.99 -18.62 -4.05
C ARG A 23 25.23 -18.95 -2.76
N GLY A 24 25.92 -18.87 -1.62
CA GLY A 24 25.36 -19.20 -0.32
C GLY A 24 24.20 -18.27 0.03
N THR A 25 23.09 -18.83 0.50
CA THR A 25 22.03 -18.06 1.17
C THR A 25 22.37 -17.99 2.65
N HIS A 26 22.44 -16.78 3.23
CA HIS A 26 22.67 -16.64 4.67
C HIS A 26 21.61 -17.41 5.47
N ILE A 27 22.00 -17.99 6.61
CA ILE A 27 21.16 -18.92 7.38
C ILE A 27 19.81 -18.29 7.79
N ASP A 28 19.83 -17.01 8.16
CA ASP A 28 18.65 -16.20 8.49
C ASP A 28 17.72 -16.00 7.29
N LEU A 29 18.25 -16.08 6.07
CA LEU A 29 17.51 -15.81 4.84
C LEU A 29 16.88 -17.06 4.22
N LYS A 30 17.22 -18.27 4.68
CA LYS A 30 16.71 -19.54 4.09
C LYS A 30 15.19 -19.67 4.23
N SER A 31 14.62 -19.21 5.33
CA SER A 31 13.19 -19.31 5.63
C SER A 31 12.33 -18.45 4.70
N PHE A 32 12.86 -17.31 4.22
CA PHE A 32 12.11 -16.38 3.38
C PHE A 32 11.80 -16.97 2.00
N ARG A 33 12.75 -17.70 1.41
CA ARG A 33 12.60 -18.25 0.05
C ARG A 33 11.39 -19.19 -0.08
N THR A 34 11.15 -20.01 0.95
CA THR A 34 10.14 -21.07 0.95
C THR A 34 8.83 -20.64 1.58
N LYS A 35 8.85 -19.78 2.60
CA LYS A 35 7.64 -19.42 3.36
C LYS A 35 6.95 -18.17 2.84
N LEU A 36 7.69 -17.24 2.24
CA LEU A 36 7.15 -15.96 1.78
C LEU A 36 6.86 -15.95 0.27
N CYS A 37 5.72 -15.37 -0.07
CA CYS A 37 5.25 -15.14 -1.43
C CYS A 37 4.37 -13.89 -1.43
N PRO A 38 4.43 -13.10 -2.52
CA PRO A 38 3.63 -11.90 -2.65
C PRO A 38 2.16 -12.25 -2.82
N ILE A 39 1.30 -11.32 -2.44
CA ILE A 39 -0.13 -11.40 -2.72
C ILE A 39 -0.33 -10.94 -4.16
N TYR A 40 -0.73 -11.87 -5.02
CA TYR A 40 -1.02 -11.57 -6.42
C TYR A 40 -2.40 -10.93 -6.57
N ALA A 41 -2.59 -10.16 -7.65
CA ALA A 41 -3.82 -9.41 -7.93
C ALA A 41 -5.11 -10.27 -7.89
N GLY A 42 -5.02 -11.56 -8.23
CA GLY A 42 -6.14 -12.51 -8.19
C GLY A 42 -6.57 -12.94 -6.79
N PHE A 43 -5.76 -12.68 -5.75
CA PHE A 43 -6.02 -13.04 -4.35
C PHE A 43 -6.19 -11.81 -3.46
N CYS A 44 -6.58 -10.68 -4.05
CA CYS A 44 -6.72 -9.39 -3.36
C CYS A 44 -8.02 -9.27 -2.55
N GLU A 45 -8.51 -10.34 -1.92
CA GLU A 45 -9.64 -10.25 -1.01
C GLU A 45 -9.16 -10.12 0.44
N PRO A 46 -9.77 -9.25 1.28
CA PRO A 46 -9.30 -9.01 2.63
C PRO A 46 -9.13 -10.25 3.51
N HIS A 47 -10.01 -11.25 3.36
CA HIS A 47 -9.95 -12.50 4.12
C HIS A 47 -8.76 -13.40 3.74
N LEU A 48 -8.15 -13.18 2.57
CA LEU A 48 -6.90 -13.83 2.14
C LEU A 48 -5.69 -12.96 2.50
N ILE A 49 -5.81 -11.64 2.33
CA ILE A 49 -4.72 -10.70 2.60
C ILE A 49 -4.33 -10.70 4.08
N ARG A 50 -5.31 -10.58 4.99
CA ARG A 50 -5.04 -10.42 6.43
C ARG A 50 -4.27 -11.62 7.02
N PRO A 51 -4.69 -12.88 6.84
CA PRO A 51 -3.93 -14.02 7.34
C PRO A 51 -2.53 -14.11 6.73
N ARG A 52 -2.39 -13.80 5.43
CA ARG A 52 -1.09 -13.80 4.75
C ARG A 52 -0.16 -12.72 5.31
N MET A 53 -0.68 -11.53 5.59
CA MET A 53 0.09 -10.45 6.20
C MET A 53 0.51 -10.79 7.63
N LEU A 54 -0.35 -11.41 8.43
CA LEU A 54 0.00 -11.92 9.76
C LEU A 54 1.14 -12.95 9.70
N GLN A 55 1.07 -13.91 8.78
CA GLN A 55 2.14 -14.88 8.57
C GLN A 55 3.44 -14.20 8.11
N THR A 56 3.33 -13.21 7.22
CA THR A 56 4.47 -12.43 6.75
C THR A 56 5.11 -11.65 7.90
N HIS A 57 4.30 -11.05 8.77
CA HIS A 57 4.76 -10.32 9.95
C HIS A 57 5.42 -11.22 10.99
N ALA A 58 4.88 -12.42 11.24
CA ALA A 58 5.51 -13.39 12.13
C ALA A 58 6.93 -13.79 11.70
N ILE A 59 7.27 -13.58 10.42
CA ILE A 59 8.57 -13.92 9.83
C ILE A 59 9.44 -12.65 9.67
N LEU A 60 8.91 -11.59 9.07
CA LEU A 60 9.65 -10.36 8.78
C LEU A 60 9.75 -9.42 9.98
N GLY A 61 8.75 -9.36 10.85
CA GLY A 61 8.71 -8.47 12.01
C GLY A 61 9.93 -8.68 12.92
N PRO A 62 10.10 -9.87 13.52
CA PRO A 62 11.26 -10.17 14.36
C PRO A 62 12.60 -9.98 13.64
N TRP A 63 12.66 -10.28 12.34
CA TRP A 63 13.87 -10.10 11.56
C TRP A 63 14.23 -8.63 11.34
N PHE A 64 13.24 -7.77 11.07
CA PHE A 64 13.44 -6.32 10.99
C PHE A 64 13.74 -5.71 12.36
N ASP A 65 13.16 -6.23 13.44
CA ASP A 65 13.48 -5.77 14.80
C ASP A 65 14.94 -6.10 15.15
N GLN A 66 15.45 -7.25 14.71
CA GLN A 66 16.82 -7.67 14.96
C GLN A 66 17.86 -6.97 14.07
N HIS A 67 17.56 -6.74 12.80
CA HIS A 67 18.55 -6.32 11.80
C HIS A 67 18.31 -4.93 11.22
N GLY A 68 17.14 -4.35 11.45
CA GLY A 68 16.70 -3.13 10.77
C GLY A 68 16.81 -3.26 9.25
N LEU A 69 17.24 -2.17 8.60
CA LEU A 69 17.41 -2.13 7.14
C LEU A 69 18.78 -2.63 6.68
N THR A 70 19.72 -2.89 7.59
CA THR A 70 21.14 -3.18 7.25
C THR A 70 21.33 -4.43 6.40
N ARG A 71 20.43 -5.41 6.54
CA ARG A 71 20.45 -6.67 5.79
C ARG A 71 19.37 -6.75 4.71
N LEU A 72 18.60 -5.68 4.50
CA LEU A 72 17.48 -5.66 3.55
C LEU A 72 17.95 -6.02 2.13
N ASP A 73 19.08 -5.49 1.71
CA ASP A 73 19.69 -5.81 0.41
C ASP A 73 19.95 -7.30 0.20
N LYS A 74 20.39 -7.99 1.26
CA LYS A 74 20.64 -9.42 1.22
C LYS A 74 19.32 -10.19 1.11
N LEU A 75 18.29 -9.76 1.83
CA LEU A 75 16.95 -10.34 1.76
C LEU A 75 16.33 -10.18 0.36
N LEU A 76 16.52 -9.02 -0.27
CA LEU A 76 16.03 -8.74 -1.62
C LEU A 76 16.78 -9.56 -2.69
N ALA A 77 18.07 -9.83 -2.46
CA ALA A 77 18.87 -10.68 -3.35
C ALA A 77 18.46 -12.17 -3.32
N VAL A 78 17.67 -12.61 -2.32
CA VAL A 78 17.23 -14.01 -2.22
C VAL A 78 16.37 -14.42 -3.43
N SER A 79 15.46 -13.55 -3.87
CA SER A 79 14.67 -13.76 -5.09
C SER A 79 13.95 -12.48 -5.53
N PRO A 80 13.66 -12.30 -6.84
CA PRO A 80 12.96 -11.12 -7.35
C PRO A 80 11.61 -10.85 -6.67
N LYS A 81 10.85 -11.91 -6.35
CA LYS A 81 9.55 -11.80 -5.66
C LYS A 81 9.64 -11.20 -4.25
N MET A 82 10.83 -11.17 -3.63
CA MET A 82 10.98 -10.59 -2.28
C MET A 82 10.76 -9.09 -2.27
N GLN A 83 11.05 -8.39 -3.38
CA GLN A 83 10.76 -6.96 -3.49
C GLN A 83 9.27 -6.70 -3.27
N GLN A 84 8.41 -7.43 -3.97
CA GLN A 84 6.95 -7.33 -3.83
C GLN A 84 6.49 -7.67 -2.41
N VAL A 85 7.02 -8.75 -1.83
CA VAL A 85 6.67 -9.15 -0.45
C VAL A 85 7.00 -8.03 0.55
N VAL A 86 8.21 -7.47 0.46
CA VAL A 86 8.68 -6.42 1.38
C VAL A 86 7.87 -5.15 1.20
N VAL A 87 7.59 -4.74 -0.04
CA VAL A 87 6.78 -3.53 -0.31
C VAL A 87 5.36 -3.71 0.19
N GLN A 88 4.71 -4.84 -0.11
CA GLN A 88 3.35 -5.12 0.39
C GLN A 88 3.30 -5.15 1.92
N TYR A 89 4.29 -5.78 2.56
CA TYR A 89 4.43 -5.79 4.01
C TYR A 89 4.59 -4.36 4.57
N ALA A 90 5.50 -3.58 3.99
CA ALA A 90 5.79 -2.23 4.44
C ALA A 90 4.55 -1.33 4.34
N VAL A 91 3.86 -1.41 3.20
CA VAL A 91 2.66 -0.63 2.94
C VAL A 91 1.51 -1.05 3.86
N TYR A 92 1.30 -2.36 4.06
CA TYR A 92 0.22 -2.87 4.90
C TYR A 92 0.41 -2.54 6.39
N TYR A 93 1.65 -2.54 6.88
CA TYR A 93 1.97 -2.21 8.28
C TYR A 93 2.42 -0.76 8.50
N GLY A 94 2.37 0.10 7.47
CA GLY A 94 2.76 1.51 7.60
C GLY A 94 4.25 1.76 7.87
N ARG A 95 5.12 0.82 7.51
CA ARG A 95 6.58 0.92 7.68
C ARG A 95 7.17 1.85 6.62
N LEU A 96 7.07 3.16 6.88
CA LEU A 96 7.59 4.22 6.00
C LEU A 96 9.10 4.11 5.80
N ASP A 97 9.83 3.70 6.83
CA ASP A 97 11.27 3.43 6.77
C ASP A 97 11.63 2.45 5.64
N ILE A 98 10.91 1.33 5.58
CA ILE A 98 11.11 0.31 4.53
C ILE A 98 10.61 0.83 3.18
N ALA A 99 9.44 1.46 3.12
CA ALA A 99 8.87 1.95 1.87
C ALA A 99 9.74 3.03 1.20
N GLN A 100 10.30 3.96 1.98
CA GLN A 100 11.24 4.97 1.50
C GLN A 100 12.53 4.34 0.97
N HIS A 101 13.10 3.39 1.71
CA HIS A 101 14.29 2.67 1.24
C HIS A 101 14.04 1.91 -0.06
N MET A 102 12.88 1.24 -0.18
CA MET A 102 12.48 0.53 -1.40
C MET A 102 12.24 1.48 -2.58
N HIS A 103 11.69 2.67 -2.34
CA HIS A 103 11.48 3.67 -3.40
C HIS A 103 12.80 4.21 -3.94
N ILE A 104 13.76 4.53 -3.07
CA ILE A 104 15.11 4.97 -3.49
C ILE A 104 15.78 3.91 -4.37
N LYS A 105 15.59 2.62 -4.06
CA LYS A 105 16.31 1.52 -4.72
C LYS A 105 15.65 0.99 -5.98
N PHE A 106 14.31 0.91 -6.02
CA PHE A 106 13.57 0.25 -7.10
C PHE A 106 12.49 1.12 -7.73
N ASP A 107 12.31 2.35 -7.25
CA ASP A 107 11.22 3.23 -7.61
C ASP A 107 9.84 2.57 -7.45
N LEU A 108 9.20 2.81 -6.30
CA LEU A 108 7.85 2.34 -6.04
C LEU A 108 6.83 2.71 -7.13
N ILE A 109 7.02 3.78 -7.91
CA ILE A 109 6.09 4.17 -8.98
C ILE A 109 6.01 3.09 -10.07
N SER A 110 7.07 2.30 -10.25
CA SER A 110 7.15 1.22 -11.24
C SER A 110 6.39 -0.05 -10.85
N PHE A 111 5.96 -0.16 -9.58
CA PHE A 111 5.23 -1.31 -9.08
C PHE A 111 3.79 -1.31 -9.61
N LYS A 112 3.32 -2.46 -10.10
CA LYS A 112 1.98 -2.60 -10.70
C LYS A 112 0.91 -2.95 -9.67
N GLU A 113 1.31 -3.19 -8.43
CA GLU A 113 0.46 -3.56 -7.33
C GLU A 113 -0.41 -2.39 -6.87
N ASN A 114 -1.61 -2.71 -6.36
CA ASN A 114 -2.51 -1.68 -5.84
C ASN A 114 -2.11 -1.26 -4.42
N LEU A 115 -0.94 -0.63 -4.26
CA LEU A 115 -0.36 -0.33 -2.95
C LEU A 115 -1.28 0.55 -2.07
N LEU A 116 -2.01 1.51 -2.66
CA LEU A 116 -2.95 2.33 -1.88
C LEU A 116 -4.12 1.49 -1.33
N ASP A 117 -4.54 0.43 -2.02
CA ASP A 117 -5.56 -0.48 -1.51
C ASP A 117 -5.05 -1.27 -0.28
N PHE A 118 -3.78 -1.69 -0.27
CA PHE A 118 -3.17 -2.36 0.89
C PHE A 118 -3.06 -1.44 2.11
N ALA A 119 -2.61 -0.19 1.91
CA ALA A 119 -2.54 0.80 2.98
C ALA A 119 -3.93 1.09 3.55
N ALA A 120 -4.92 1.28 2.66
CA ALA A 120 -6.30 1.55 3.05
C ALA A 120 -6.97 0.39 3.79
N LEU A 121 -6.60 -0.86 3.50
CA LEU A 121 -7.12 -2.05 4.18
C LEU A 121 -6.76 -2.06 5.68
N ASN A 122 -5.64 -1.45 6.07
CA ASN A 122 -5.10 -1.53 7.43
C ASN A 122 -4.90 -0.15 8.08
N ASP A 123 -5.68 0.85 7.66
CA ASP A 123 -5.71 2.21 8.19
C ASP A 123 -4.36 2.96 8.21
N GLN A 124 -3.54 2.75 7.18
CA GLN A 124 -2.20 3.35 7.10
C GLN A 124 -2.25 4.72 6.42
N VAL A 125 -2.77 5.74 7.10
CA VAL A 125 -3.01 7.08 6.53
C VAL A 125 -1.70 7.77 6.11
N GLU A 126 -0.65 7.70 6.93
CA GLU A 126 0.64 8.31 6.62
C GLU A 126 1.30 7.63 5.41
N MET A 127 1.11 6.31 5.27
CA MET A 127 1.55 5.57 4.08
C MET A 127 0.76 6.00 2.84
N LEU A 128 -0.55 6.23 2.95
CA LEU A 128 -1.36 6.74 1.84
C LEU A 128 -0.89 8.13 1.40
N VAL A 129 -0.61 9.03 2.35
CA VAL A 129 -0.03 10.35 2.07
C VAL A 129 1.31 10.20 1.34
N TYR A 130 2.19 9.34 1.84
CA TYR A 130 3.49 9.08 1.22
C TYR A 130 3.37 8.55 -0.21
N LEU A 131 2.56 7.50 -0.43
CA LEU A 131 2.34 6.91 -1.75
C LEU A 131 1.73 7.92 -2.74
N GLN A 132 0.83 8.78 -2.28
CA GLN A 132 0.27 9.86 -3.10
C GLN A 132 1.35 10.89 -3.45
N ASN A 133 2.19 11.29 -2.49
CA ASN A 133 3.23 12.30 -2.71
C ASN A 133 4.30 11.86 -3.71
N ILE A 134 4.64 10.57 -3.74
CA ILE A 134 5.54 10.01 -4.76
C ILE A 134 4.83 9.77 -6.10
N GLY A 135 3.52 10.03 -6.21
CA GLY A 135 2.77 9.87 -7.46
C GLY A 135 2.35 8.44 -7.79
N HIS A 136 2.30 7.53 -6.81
CA HIS A 136 1.87 6.16 -7.04
C HIS A 136 0.38 6.09 -7.39
N ASN A 137 0.02 5.42 -8.49
CA ASN A 137 -1.34 5.43 -9.04
C ASN A 137 -2.15 4.12 -8.80
N GLY A 138 -1.59 3.16 -8.07
CA GLY A 138 -2.23 1.87 -7.74
C GLY A 138 -3.39 1.96 -6.74
N GLN A 139 -4.33 2.89 -6.93
CA GLN A 139 -5.55 2.97 -6.15
C GLN A 139 -6.74 2.50 -6.97
N THR A 140 -7.52 1.57 -6.42
CA THR A 140 -8.79 1.13 -7.00
C THR A 140 -9.97 1.53 -6.11
N LYS A 141 -11.19 1.20 -6.55
CA LYS A 141 -12.40 1.35 -5.71
C LYS A 141 -12.33 0.53 -4.42
N ARG A 142 -11.46 -0.50 -4.35
CA ARG A 142 -11.30 -1.36 -3.18
C ARG A 142 -10.79 -0.60 -1.96
N SER A 143 -9.86 0.35 -2.13
CA SER A 143 -9.36 1.20 -1.04
C SER A 143 -10.48 1.75 -0.16
N LEU A 144 -11.47 2.45 -0.74
CA LEU A 144 -12.57 3.03 0.02
C LEU A 144 -13.55 1.97 0.54
N ILE A 145 -13.85 0.95 -0.27
CA ILE A 145 -14.75 -0.15 0.15
C ILE A 145 -14.19 -0.82 1.41
N TRP A 146 -12.92 -1.20 1.41
CA TRP A 146 -12.29 -1.88 2.54
C TRP A 146 -12.15 -0.97 3.75
N ALA A 147 -11.73 0.29 3.56
CA ALA A 147 -11.66 1.25 4.65
C ALA A 147 -13.03 1.43 5.32
N ALA A 148 -14.10 1.52 4.53
CA ALA A 148 -15.47 1.62 5.05
C ALA A 148 -15.96 0.33 5.71
N GLN A 149 -15.61 -0.83 5.15
CA GLN A 149 -15.97 -2.15 5.68
C GLN A 149 -15.33 -2.43 7.04
N TYR A 150 -14.10 -1.94 7.27
CA TYR A 150 -13.33 -2.19 8.48
C TYR A 150 -13.35 -1.05 9.50
N GLY A 151 -14.09 0.03 9.23
CA GLY A 151 -14.27 1.11 10.20
C GLY A 151 -13.16 2.17 10.22
N HIS A 152 -12.34 2.23 9.18
CA HIS A 152 -11.17 3.11 9.06
C HIS A 152 -11.57 4.53 8.67
N LEU A 153 -12.16 5.27 9.61
CA LEU A 153 -12.71 6.61 9.36
C LEU A 153 -11.65 7.59 8.82
N ALA A 154 -10.43 7.57 9.36
CA ALA A 154 -9.36 8.47 8.95
C ALA A 154 -8.96 8.23 7.49
N THR A 155 -8.74 6.96 7.14
CA THR A 155 -8.52 6.53 5.75
C THR A 155 -9.67 6.92 4.83
N VAL A 156 -10.93 6.71 5.23
CA VAL A 156 -12.10 7.10 4.42
C VAL A 156 -12.11 8.61 4.15
N GLN A 157 -11.86 9.43 5.17
CA GLN A 157 -11.81 10.89 5.01
C GLN A 157 -10.69 11.31 4.07
N PHE A 158 -9.52 10.69 4.17
CA PHE A 158 -8.39 10.94 3.29
C PHE A 158 -8.73 10.61 1.83
N LEU A 159 -9.20 9.40 1.57
CA LEU A 159 -9.53 8.91 0.22
C LEU A 159 -10.63 9.75 -0.47
N VAL A 160 -11.68 10.11 0.27
CA VAL A 160 -12.75 10.97 -0.25
C VAL A 160 -12.27 12.38 -0.58
N ARG A 161 -11.35 12.93 0.21
CA ARG A 161 -10.76 14.25 -0.06
C ARG A 161 -9.86 14.20 -1.29
N MET A 162 -9.17 13.08 -1.50
CA MET A 162 -8.23 12.90 -2.59
C MET A 162 -8.91 12.78 -3.95
N ASP A 163 -9.90 11.91 -4.09
CA ASP A 163 -10.66 11.74 -5.34
C ASP A 163 -12.13 11.39 -5.05
N PRO A 164 -12.99 12.40 -4.86
CA PRO A 164 -14.40 12.16 -4.56
C PRO A 164 -15.21 11.59 -5.74
N THR A 165 -14.65 11.55 -6.95
CA THR A 165 -15.40 11.14 -8.14
C THR A 165 -15.26 9.66 -8.48
N ARG A 166 -14.29 8.99 -7.88
CA ARG A 166 -13.88 7.61 -8.21
C ARG A 166 -14.82 6.51 -7.69
N TYR A 167 -15.63 6.80 -6.68
CA TYR A 167 -16.21 5.76 -5.84
C TYR A 167 -17.69 5.45 -6.11
N PRO A 168 -18.09 4.16 -5.99
CA PRO A 168 -19.50 3.76 -5.99
C PRO A 168 -20.13 4.09 -4.62
N TRP A 169 -20.47 5.36 -4.41
CA TRP A 169 -20.89 5.89 -3.11
C TRP A 169 -21.99 5.08 -2.42
N THR A 170 -23.03 4.66 -3.15
CA THR A 170 -24.17 3.93 -2.58
C THR A 170 -23.75 2.61 -1.97
N ASP A 171 -22.94 1.82 -2.68
CA ASP A 171 -22.47 0.51 -2.23
C ASP A 171 -21.60 0.66 -0.97
N VAL A 172 -20.69 1.64 -0.97
CA VAL A 172 -19.78 1.89 0.16
C VAL A 172 -20.55 2.32 1.41
N ILE A 173 -21.57 3.18 1.28
CA ILE A 173 -22.44 3.60 2.39
C ILE A 173 -23.20 2.41 2.99
N GLN A 174 -23.72 1.54 2.12
CA GLN A 174 -24.44 0.34 2.56
C GLN A 174 -23.50 -0.65 3.27
N ILE A 175 -22.29 -0.84 2.74
CA ILE A 175 -21.25 -1.67 3.37
C ILE A 175 -20.89 -1.14 4.76
N ALA A 176 -20.61 0.17 4.88
CA ALA A 176 -20.33 0.80 6.17
C ALA A 176 -21.47 0.57 7.17
N SER A 177 -22.72 0.76 6.74
CA SER A 177 -23.91 0.56 7.57
C SER A 177 -24.09 -0.91 7.99
N LYS A 178 -23.91 -1.86 7.07
CA LYS A 178 -24.02 -3.29 7.33
C LYS A 178 -23.00 -3.78 8.37
N HIS A 179 -21.81 -3.18 8.37
CA HIS A 179 -20.75 -3.47 9.34
C HIS A 179 -20.85 -2.63 10.63
N GLY A 180 -21.91 -1.83 10.82
CA GLY A 180 -22.13 -1.03 12.03
C GLY A 180 -21.33 0.29 12.07
N HIS A 181 -20.62 0.66 11.00
CA HIS A 181 -19.83 1.88 10.91
C HIS A 181 -20.67 3.09 10.50
N HIS A 182 -21.70 3.41 11.30
CA HIS A 182 -22.68 4.47 11.00
C HIS A 182 -22.07 5.87 10.88
N THR A 183 -20.97 6.14 11.59
CA THR A 183 -20.22 7.40 11.49
C THR A 183 -19.64 7.61 10.08
N ILE A 184 -19.07 6.54 9.51
CA ILE A 184 -18.55 6.51 8.15
C ILE A 184 -19.69 6.65 7.14
N ALA A 185 -20.78 5.90 7.30
CA ALA A 185 -21.94 5.97 6.41
C ALA A 185 -22.49 7.41 6.32
N ARG A 186 -22.67 8.07 7.47
CA ARG A 186 -23.13 9.47 7.54
C ARG A 186 -22.15 10.44 6.90
N PHE A 187 -20.84 10.24 7.11
CA PHE A 187 -19.81 11.05 6.47
C PHE A 187 -19.84 10.92 4.94
N LEU A 188 -19.95 9.69 4.43
CA LEU A 188 -20.01 9.39 3.01
C LEU A 188 -21.28 9.95 2.36
N GLU A 189 -22.43 9.87 3.03
CA GLU A 189 -23.70 10.42 2.52
C GLU A 189 -23.66 11.95 2.36
N ARG A 190 -23.12 12.64 3.38
CA ARG A 190 -22.87 14.09 3.31
C ARG A 190 -21.91 14.45 2.17
N SER A 191 -20.84 13.67 2.02
CA SER A 191 -19.82 13.89 0.99
C SER A 191 -20.39 13.65 -0.42
N LYS A 192 -21.16 12.58 -0.61
CA LYS A 192 -21.88 12.28 -1.86
C LYS A 192 -22.80 13.44 -2.26
N GLY A 193 -23.58 13.97 -1.32
CA GLY A 193 -24.46 15.12 -1.56
C GLY A 193 -23.70 16.35 -2.07
N ARG A 194 -22.55 16.67 -1.48
CA ARG A 194 -21.69 17.78 -1.91
C ARG A 194 -21.13 17.59 -3.32
N VAL A 195 -20.67 16.38 -3.65
CA VAL A 195 -20.11 16.06 -4.97
C VAL A 195 -21.17 16.14 -6.06
N VAL A 196 -22.39 15.65 -5.79
CA VAL A 196 -23.52 15.75 -6.71
C VAL A 196 -23.96 17.21 -6.88
N ALA A 197 -23.96 18.01 -5.81
CA ALA A 197 -24.28 19.44 -5.88
C ALA A 197 -23.27 20.22 -6.73
N LEU A 198 -21.97 19.91 -6.63
CA LEU A 198 -20.92 20.51 -7.47
C LEU A 198 -21.05 20.15 -8.95
N LYS A 199 -21.64 19.00 -9.28
CA LYS A 199 -21.89 18.57 -10.67
C LYS A 199 -23.17 19.16 -11.27
N ARG A 200 -24.10 19.68 -10.45
CA ARG A 200 -25.29 20.37 -10.95
C ARG A 200 -24.92 21.84 -11.20
N PRO A 201 -25.19 22.43 -12.38
CA PRO A 201 -24.98 23.86 -12.56
C PRO A 201 -25.84 24.63 -11.54
N PRO A 202 -25.40 25.80 -11.06
CA PRO A 202 -26.26 26.67 -10.26
C PRO A 202 -27.53 26.93 -11.09
N SER A 203 -28.69 26.62 -10.51
CA SER A 203 -29.99 26.78 -11.14
C SER A 203 -30.09 28.17 -11.79
N ALA A 204 -30.49 28.23 -13.05
CA ALA A 204 -30.78 29.43 -13.80
C ALA A 204 -31.72 30.37 -13.02
N ARG A 205 -31.16 31.30 -12.25
CA ARG A 205 -31.85 32.39 -11.57
C ARG A 205 -30.91 33.58 -11.44
N THR A 206 -30.51 34.18 -12.55
CA THR A 206 -30.10 35.58 -12.63
C THR A 206 -29.97 35.99 -14.11
N TRP A 207 -31.07 35.99 -14.87
CA TRP A 207 -31.20 36.83 -16.07
C TRP A 207 -32.68 37.19 -16.30
N TYR A 208 -33.38 37.66 -15.25
CA TYR A 208 -34.53 38.52 -15.49
C TYR A 208 -34.02 39.96 -15.52
N GLY A 209 -33.89 40.46 -16.74
CA GLY A 209 -33.48 41.81 -17.09
C GLY A 209 -33.67 42.01 -18.59
N ALA A 210 -34.89 41.82 -19.09
CA ALA A 210 -35.32 42.51 -20.29
C ALA A 210 -35.71 43.96 -19.88
N PRO A 211 -35.78 44.98 -20.77
CA PRO A 211 -35.80 44.90 -22.23
C PRO A 211 -35.02 46.04 -22.96
N ALA A 212 -35.33 46.22 -24.26
CA ALA A 212 -34.98 47.29 -25.21
C ALA A 212 -33.74 47.00 -26.08
N SER A 213 -33.73 47.12 -27.40
CA SER A 213 -34.68 47.70 -28.36
C SER A 213 -34.23 47.37 -29.79
N ARG A 214 -35.18 47.15 -30.71
CA ARG A 214 -35.22 47.58 -32.13
C ARG A 214 -33.88 47.76 -32.88
N ALA A 215 -33.73 47.07 -34.02
CA ALA A 215 -33.81 47.70 -35.34
C ALA A 215 -33.71 46.65 -36.47
N GLN A 216 -34.71 46.70 -37.36
CA GLN A 216 -34.70 46.11 -38.69
C GLN A 216 -33.67 46.83 -39.58
N LYS A 217 -32.90 46.09 -40.36
CA LYS A 217 -32.85 46.18 -41.83
C LYS A 217 -32.02 45.04 -42.40
#